data_AF-A0A841BHN4-F1
#
_entry.id   AF-A0A841BHN4-F1
#
_cell.length_a   1.000
_cell.length_b   1.000
_cell.length_c   1.000
_cell.angle_alpha   90.00
_cell.angle_beta   90.00
_cell.angle_gamma   90.00
#
_symmetry.space_group_name_H-M   'P 1'
#
loop_
_entity.id
_entity.type
_entity.pdbx_description
1 polymer ?
#
loop_
_entity_poly.entity_id
_entity_poly.type
_entity_poly.pdbx_seq_one_letter_code
_entity_poly.pdbx_strand_id
1 'polypeptide(L)'
;MTLPVSAVIDEALEVLGELTAWELTERAWAFVERQLMELAAAVEQRDVTRTQAAVLELEEVGETQRQHASAARPPAQPPRAPKEPCSPRLRTVSQVLGERLIEWRREWQAR
;
A
#
# COMPACT_ATOMS: atom_id res chain seq x y z
N MET A 1 -7.78 -14.06 14.54
CA MET A 1 -8.71 -14.53 13.51
C MET A 1 -8.03 -14.22 12.18
N THR A 2 -7.76 -15.22 11.35
CA THR A 2 -7.10 -15.01 10.05
C THR A 2 -8.17 -14.67 9.02
N LEU A 3 -8.03 -13.56 8.30
CA LEU A 3 -8.95 -13.18 7.24
C LEU A 3 -8.91 -14.22 6.10
N PRO A 4 -10.02 -14.44 5.38
CA PRO A 4 -9.99 -15.25 4.17
C PRO A 4 -9.04 -14.62 3.15
N VAL A 5 -8.33 -15.45 2.37
CA VAL A 5 -7.34 -15.00 1.38
C VAL A 5 -7.92 -13.98 0.40
N SER A 6 -9.19 -14.15 0.02
CA SER A 6 -9.89 -13.18 -0.84
C SER A 6 -9.99 -11.79 -0.22
N ALA A 7 -10.30 -11.69 1.07
CA ALA A 7 -10.38 -10.39 1.76
C ALA A 7 -9.00 -9.72 1.82
N VAL A 8 -7.95 -10.48 2.13
CA VAL A 8 -6.57 -9.94 2.15
C VAL A 8 -6.16 -9.42 0.76
N ILE A 9 -6.55 -10.12 -0.31
CA ILE A 9 -6.26 -9.67 -1.68
C ILE A 9 -7.08 -8.42 -2.04
N ASP A 10 -8.37 -8.38 -1.68
CA ASP A 10 -9.22 -7.23 -1.99
C ASP A 10 -8.74 -5.97 -1.23
N GLU A 11 -8.36 -6.09 0.04
CA GLU A 11 -7.71 -5.02 0.83
C GLU A 11 -6.40 -4.55 0.17
N ALA A 12 -5.54 -5.49 -0.25
CA ALA A 12 -4.29 -5.13 -0.93
C ALA A 12 -4.55 -4.33 -2.22
N LEU A 13 -5.55 -4.73 -3.01
CA LEU A 13 -5.90 -4.04 -4.26
C LEU A 13 -6.45 -2.63 -4.00
N GLU A 14 -7.24 -2.45 -2.95
CA GLU A 14 -7.76 -1.13 -2.55
C GLU A 14 -6.60 -0.18 -2.21
N VAL A 15 -5.71 -0.62 -1.33
CA VAL A 15 -4.53 0.15 -0.91
C VAL A 15 -3.65 0.52 -2.09
N LEU A 16 -3.36 -0.43 -2.99
CA LEU A 16 -2.55 -0.17 -4.19
C LEU A 16 -3.19 0.85 -5.14
N GLY A 17 -4.53 0.85 -5.24
CA GLY A 17 -5.28 1.83 -6.01
C GLY A 17 -5.15 3.24 -5.43
N GLU A 18 -5.33 3.36 -4.10
CA GLU A 18 -5.23 4.63 -3.39
C GLU A 18 -3.80 5.20 -3.38
N LEU A 19 -2.78 4.33 -3.39
CA LEU A 19 -1.36 4.69 -3.33
C LEU A 19 -0.93 5.68 -4.42
N THR A 20 -1.60 5.65 -5.57
CA THR A 20 -1.33 6.57 -6.69
C THR A 20 -1.79 8.01 -6.42
N ALA A 21 -2.73 8.19 -5.50
CA ALA A 21 -3.28 9.48 -5.09
C ALA A 21 -2.60 10.04 -3.83
N TRP A 22 -1.69 9.29 -3.20
CA TRP A 22 -1.02 9.74 -1.97
C TRP A 22 0.05 10.79 -2.27
N GLU A 23 0.12 11.81 -1.41
CA GLU A 23 1.17 12.83 -1.39
C GLU A 23 2.02 12.64 -0.13
N LEU A 24 3.12 11.90 -0.29
CA LEU A 24 4.02 11.55 0.79
C LEU A 24 5.31 12.39 0.77
N THR A 25 6.00 12.40 1.91
CA THR A 25 7.40 12.86 1.97
C THR A 25 8.32 11.79 1.38
N GLU A 26 9.52 12.15 0.93
CA GLU A 26 10.51 11.18 0.42
C GLU A 26 10.77 10.02 1.38
N ARG A 27 10.85 10.30 2.70
CA ARG A 27 11.05 9.27 3.72
C ARG A 27 9.87 8.29 3.80
N ALA A 28 8.65 8.78 3.67
CA ALA A 28 7.46 7.93 3.63
C ALA A 28 7.38 7.15 2.31
N TRP A 29 7.83 7.73 1.19
CA TRP A 29 7.96 7.01 -0.08
C TRP A 29 8.95 5.84 -0.01
N ALA A 30 10.11 6.03 0.61
CA ALA A 30 11.09 4.96 0.80
C ALA A 30 10.53 3.81 1.67
N PHE A 31 9.72 4.13 2.67
CA PHE A 31 9.03 3.12 3.47
C PHE A 31 7.98 2.37 2.64
N VAL A 32 7.14 3.09 1.91
CA VAL A 32 6.13 2.50 1.01
C VAL A 32 6.78 1.60 -0.04
N GLU A 33 7.87 2.03 -0.67
CA GLU A 33 8.64 1.22 -1.61
C GLU A 33 9.09 -0.10 -1.00
N ARG A 34 9.61 -0.06 0.23
CA ARG A 34 10.02 -1.26 0.95
C ARG A 34 8.84 -2.19 1.21
N GLN A 35 7.70 -1.67 1.68
CA GLN A 35 6.52 -2.49 1.95
C GLN A 35 5.93 -3.08 0.66
N LEU A 36 5.97 -2.35 -0.46
CA LEU A 36 5.57 -2.88 -1.77
C LEU A 36 6.46 -4.03 -2.23
N MET A 37 7.78 -3.96 -1.99
CA MET A 37 8.70 -5.06 -2.29
C MET A 37 8.43 -6.28 -1.40
N GLU A 38 8.18 -6.08 -0.11
CA GLU A 38 7.80 -7.16 0.81
C GLU A 38 6.47 -7.81 0.39
N LEU A 39 5.49 -6.98 0.00
CA LEU A 39 4.20 -7.45 -0.52
C LEU A 39 4.40 -8.25 -1.81
N ALA A 40 5.28 -7.82 -2.72
CA ALA A 40 5.64 -8.58 -3.91
C ALA A 40 6.18 -9.97 -3.57
N ALA A 41 7.16 -10.02 -2.67
CA ALA A 41 7.77 -11.26 -2.25
C ALA A 41 6.77 -12.18 -1.54
N ALA A 42 5.85 -11.63 -0.74
CA ALA A 42 4.81 -12.37 -0.05
C ALA A 42 3.79 -12.99 -1.03
N VAL A 43 3.37 -12.22 -2.04
CA VAL A 43 2.47 -12.68 -3.11
C VAL A 43 3.13 -13.79 -3.93
N GLU A 44 4.41 -13.63 -4.30
CA GLU A 44 5.16 -14.68 -5.02
C GLU A 44 5.29 -15.97 -4.19
N GLN A 45 5.51 -15.85 -2.88
CA GLN A 45 5.57 -16.97 -1.95
C GLN A 45 4.19 -17.54 -1.56
N ARG A 46 3.09 -16.90 -2.00
CA ARG A 46 1.71 -17.22 -1.61
C ARG A 46 1.51 -17.21 -0.09
N ASP A 47 2.25 -16.35 0.61
CA ASP A 47 2.20 -16.21 2.05
C ASP A 47 1.15 -15.17 2.45
N VAL A 48 -0.02 -15.66 2.87
CA VAL A 48 -1.17 -14.84 3.27
C VAL A 48 -0.86 -13.98 4.49
N THR A 49 -0.08 -14.51 5.45
CA THR A 49 0.23 -13.80 6.69
C THR A 49 1.15 -12.62 6.41
N ARG A 50 2.17 -12.81 5.58
CA ARG A 50 3.07 -11.74 5.16
C ARG A 50 2.39 -10.72 4.25
N THR A 51 1.50 -11.19 3.37
CA THR A 51 0.67 -10.31 2.53
C THR A 51 -0.16 -9.40 3.42
N GLN A 52 -0.90 -9.98 4.38
CA GLN A 52 -1.72 -9.22 5.32
C GLN A 52 -0.89 -8.23 6.15
N ALA A 53 0.27 -8.64 6.66
CA ALA A 53 1.14 -7.75 7.42
C ALA A 53 1.62 -6.55 6.58
N ALA A 54 2.06 -6.78 5.35
CA ALA A 54 2.51 -5.71 4.46
C ALA A 54 1.37 -4.76 4.06
N VAL A 55 0.15 -5.27 3.89
CA VAL A 55 -1.05 -4.45 3.62
C VAL A 55 -1.36 -3.55 4.81
N LEU A 56 -1.40 -4.08 6.03
CA LEU A 56 -1.67 -3.31 7.24
C LEU A 56 -0.66 -2.18 7.45
N GLU A 57 0.63 -2.45 7.19
CA GLU A 57 1.69 -1.44 7.27
C GLU A 57 1.51 -0.33 6.23
N LEU A 58 1.03 -0.67 5.02
CA LEU A 58 0.70 0.33 4.00
C LEU A 58 -0.54 1.14 4.40
N GLU A 59 -1.58 0.49 4.93
CA GLU A 59 -2.79 1.16 5.42
C GLU A 59 -2.50 2.16 6.54
N GLU A 60 -1.63 1.81 7.50
CA GLU A 60 -1.25 2.71 8.60
C GLU A 60 -0.62 4.02 8.07
N VAL A 61 0.21 3.93 7.03
CA VAL A 61 0.78 5.09 6.34
C VAL A 61 -0.32 5.91 5.66
N GLY A 62 -1.25 5.24 4.97
CA GLY A 62 -2.39 5.88 4.32
C GLY A 62 -3.32 6.58 5.31
N GLU A 63 -3.63 5.96 6.44
CA GLU A 63 -4.44 6.53 7.50
C GLU A 63 -3.75 7.75 8.12
N THR A 64 -2.47 7.65 8.45
CA THR A 64 -1.68 8.76 8.98
C THR A 64 -1.73 9.98 8.05
N GLN A 65 -1.69 9.77 6.73
CA GLN A 65 -1.87 10.85 5.76
C GLN A 65 -3.28 11.43 5.76
N ARG A 66 -4.32 10.59 5.76
CA ARG A 66 -5.72 11.04 5.80
C ARG A 66 -6.01 11.85 7.05
N GLN A 67 -5.48 11.44 8.20
CA GLN A 67 -5.57 12.18 9.46
C GLN A 67 -4.82 13.52 9.38
N HIS A 68 -3.62 13.55 8.81
CA HIS A 68 -2.87 14.81 8.59
C HIS A 68 -3.57 15.78 7.62
N ALA A 69 -4.21 15.26 6.57
CA ALA A 69 -4.99 16.07 5.64
C ALA A 69 -6.26 16.64 6.31
N SER A 70 -6.93 15.83 7.13
CA SER A 70 -8.15 16.22 7.85
C SER A 70 -7.89 17.14 9.05
N ALA A 71 -6.73 17.01 9.71
CA ALA A 71 -6.33 17.81 10.87
C ALA A 71 -5.77 19.20 10.52
N ALA A 72 -5.81 19.61 9.25
CA ALA A 72 -5.40 20.94 8.80
C ALA A 72 -6.40 22.05 9.21
N ARG A 73 -6.49 22.32 10.51
CA ARG A 73 -6.91 23.63 11.07
C ARG A 73 -5.70 24.13 11.90
N PRO A 74 -5.02 25.22 11.49
CA PRO A 74 -3.64 25.46 11.94
C PRO A 74 -3.58 26.05 13.36
N PRO A 75 -2.50 25.75 14.10
CA PRO A 75 -1.47 26.77 14.22
C PRO A 75 -0.05 26.21 14.02
N ALA A 76 0.79 27.02 13.36
CA ALA A 76 2.26 26.98 13.33
C ALA A 76 2.93 25.60 13.29
N GLN A 77 3.10 25.03 12.09
CA GLN A 77 4.06 23.93 11.87
C GLN A 77 5.29 24.43 11.10
N PRO A 78 6.51 23.94 11.41
CA PRO A 78 7.75 24.31 10.72
C PRO A 78 7.70 23.92 9.23
N PRO A 79 8.60 24.46 8.37
CA PRO A 79 8.52 24.32 6.92
C PRO A 79 8.33 22.85 6.52
N ARG A 80 7.18 22.57 5.91
CA ARG A 80 6.81 21.23 5.46
C ARG A 80 7.88 20.77 4.47
N ALA A 81 8.45 19.59 4.72
CA ALA A 81 9.26 18.90 3.73
C ALA A 81 8.47 18.83 2.40
N PRO A 82 9.14 18.99 1.24
CA PRO A 82 8.48 18.89 -0.04
C PRO A 82 7.74 17.54 -0.12
N LYS A 83 6.44 17.60 -0.40
CA LYS A 83 5.64 16.41 -0.71
C LYS A 83 5.80 16.16 -2.19
N GLU A 84 6.14 14.93 -2.55
CA GLU A 84 6.27 14.54 -3.95
C GLU A 84 5.13 13.62 -4.35
N PRO A 85 4.60 13.77 -5.59
CA PRO A 85 3.66 12.82 -6.13
C PRO A 85 4.31 11.43 -6.24
N CYS A 86 3.48 10.39 -6.29
CA CYS A 86 3.93 9.01 -6.45
C CYS A 86 4.94 8.85 -7.60
N SER A 87 6.11 8.30 -7.27
CA SER A 87 7.20 8.08 -8.22
C SER A 87 6.72 7.20 -9.40
N PRO A 88 7.11 7.50 -10.65
CA PRO A 88 6.74 6.69 -11.82
C PRO A 88 7.09 5.20 -11.65
N ARG A 89 8.19 4.89 -10.95
CA ARG A 89 8.60 3.52 -10.65
C ARG A 89 7.61 2.82 -9.72
N LEU A 90 7.14 3.51 -8.68
CA LEU A 90 6.18 2.97 -7.72
C LEU A 90 4.83 2.72 -8.36
N ARG A 91 4.41 3.57 -9.30
CA ARG A 91 3.21 3.36 -10.10
C ARG A 91 3.31 2.08 -10.94
N THR A 92 4.46 1.81 -11.54
CA THR A 92 4.67 0.56 -12.29
C THR A 92 4.66 -0.65 -11.37
N VAL A 93 5.35 -0.57 -10.22
CA VAL A 93 5.39 -1.66 -9.24
C VAL A 93 3.99 -1.98 -8.71
N SER A 94 3.21 -0.96 -8.30
CA SER A 94 1.87 -1.17 -7.77
C SER A 94 0.93 -1.78 -8.82
N GLN A 95 1.05 -1.36 -10.08
CA GLN A 95 0.27 -1.92 -11.18
C GLN A 95 0.58 -3.41 -11.40
N VAL A 96 1.87 -3.77 -11.51
CA VAL A 96 2.29 -5.17 -11.69
C VAL A 96 1.85 -6.03 -10.50
N LEU A 97 1.97 -5.50 -9.28
CA LEU A 97 1.50 -6.18 -8.08
C LEU A 97 0.00 -6.46 -8.12
N GLY A 98 -0.79 -5.46 -8.54
CA GLY A 98 -2.22 -5.57 -8.67
C GLY A 98 -2.62 -6.68 -9.65
N GLU A 99 -1.94 -6.78 -10.79
CA GLU A 99 -2.16 -7.87 -11.74
C GLU A 99 -1.86 -9.24 -11.12
N ARG A 100 -0.75 -9.37 -10.37
CA ARG A 100 -0.37 -10.62 -9.70
C ARG A 100 -1.34 -11.04 -8.61
N LEU A 101 -1.84 -10.08 -7.83
CA LEU A 101 -2.88 -10.31 -6.82
C LEU A 101 -4.18 -10.80 -7.47
N ILE A 102 -4.57 -10.22 -8.62
CA ILE A 102 -5.75 -10.66 -9.38
C ILE A 102 -5.57 -12.08 -9.92
N GLU A 103 -4.39 -12.41 -10.46
CA GLU A 103 -4.07 -13.78 -10.88
C GLU A 103 -4.18 -14.76 -9.71
N TRP A 104 -3.54 -14.44 -8.58
CA TRP A 104 -3.55 -15.28 -7.39
C TRP A 104 -4.98 -15.52 -6.85
N ARG A 105 -5.83 -14.49 -6.87
CA ARG A 105 -7.25 -14.61 -6.52
C ARG A 105 -7.99 -15.59 -7.43
N ARG A 106 -7.79 -15.49 -8.76
CA ARG A 106 -8.44 -16.38 -9.73
C ARG A 106 -8.03 -17.83 -9.52
N GLU A 107 -6.75 -18.08 -9.27
CA GLU A 107 -6.26 -19.43 -8.96
C GLU A 107 -6.88 -20.00 -7.69
N TRP A 108 -7.03 -19.18 -6.65
CA TRP A 108 -7.67 -19.61 -5.40
C TRP A 108 -9.16 -19.90 -5.57
N GLN A 109 -9.88 -19.13 -6.39
CA GLN A 109 -11.30 -19.37 -6.67
C GLN A 109 -11.55 -20.59 -7.56
N ALA A 110 -10.54 -21.05 -8.30
CA ALA A 110 -10.62 -22.22 -9.18
C ALA A 110 -10.34 -23.55 -8.44
N ARG A 111 -9.99 -23.52 -7.16
CA ARG A 111 -9.72 -24.70 -6.31
C ARG A 111 -10.92 -25.00 -5.42
#